data_AF-S9SHG6-F1
#
_entry.id   AF-S9SHG6-F1
#
_cell.length_a   1.000
_cell.length_b   1.000
_cell.length_c   1.000
_cell.angle_alpha   90.00
_cell.angle_beta   90.00
_cell.angle_gamma   90.00
#
_symmetry.space_group_name_H-M   'P 1'
#
loop_
_entity.id
_entity.type
_entity.pdbx_description
1 polymer ?
#
loop_
_entity_poly.entity_id
_entity_poly.type
_entity_poly.pdbx_seq_one_letter_code
_entity_poly.pdbx_strand_id
1 'polypeptide(L)' 'MRNQIDELIDQYVKENDLGTIICRYCDDVIDTLPTNGVKTKYMVCDKEACREQEGSATA' A
#
# COMPACT_ATOMS: atom_id res chain seq x y z
N MET A 1 18.59 -5.53 -19.95
CA MET A 1 18.40 -4.22 -19.28
C MET A 1 17.23 -4.21 -18.29
N ARG A 2 16.04 -4.78 -18.58
CA ARG A 2 14.95 -4.87 -17.57
C ARG A 2 15.41 -5.47 -16.23
N ASN A 3 16.16 -6.56 -16.29
CA ASN A 3 16.66 -7.23 -15.08
C ASN A 3 17.53 -6.34 -14.18
N GLN A 4 18.31 -5.40 -14.73
CA GLN A 4 19.12 -4.48 -13.91
C GLN A 4 18.25 -3.42 -13.21
N ILE A 5 17.15 -3.00 -13.85
CA ILE A 5 16.20 -2.07 -13.23
C ILE A 5 15.44 -2.77 -12.09
N ASP A 6 15.02 -4.01 -12.32
CA ASP A 6 14.32 -4.82 -11.31
C ASP A 6 15.20 -5.03 -10.07
N GLU A 7 16.49 -5.34 -10.25
CA GLU A 7 17.47 -5.47 -9.15
C GLU A 7 17.62 -4.18 -8.33
N LEU A 8 17.68 -3.02 -8.99
CA LEU A 8 17.78 -1.72 -8.31
C LEU A 8 16.52 -1.37 -7.52
N ILE A 9 15.33 -1.68 -8.07
CA ILE A 9 14.05 -1.48 -7.38
C ILE A 9 13.98 -2.38 -6.15
N ASP A 10 14.33 -3.67 -6.29
CA ASP A 10 14.35 -4.64 -5.20
C ASP A 10 15.28 -4.21 -4.06
N GLN A 11 16.45 -3.67 -4.41
CA GLN A 11 17.40 -3.16 -3.44
C GLN A 11 16.83 -1.94 -2.70
N TYR A 12 16.26 -0.97 -3.43
CA TYR A 12 15.65 0.21 -2.84
C TYR A 12 14.50 -0.13 -1.87
N VAL A 13 13.64 -1.09 -2.25
CA VAL A 13 12.54 -1.58 -1.41
C VAL A 13 13.07 -2.20 -0.11
N LYS A 14 14.14 -3.00 -0.18
CA LYS A 14 14.75 -3.66 0.99
C LYS A 14 15.46 -2.67 1.91
N GLU A 15 16.23 -1.75 1.35
CA GLU A 15 17.00 -0.76 2.13
C GLU A 15 16.11 0.22 2.88
N ASN A 16 14.95 0.56 2.32
CA ASN A 16 14.00 1.50 2.92
C ASN A 16 12.84 0.81 3.63
N ASP A 17 12.85 -0.53 3.70
CA ASP A 17 11.84 -1.33 4.39
C ASP A 17 10.41 -0.92 3.98
N LEU A 18 10.23 -0.78 2.66
CA LEU A 18 9.00 -0.30 2.07
C LEU A 18 7.91 -1.37 2.20
N GLY A 19 6.77 -0.96 2.74
CA GLY A 19 5.53 -1.71 2.70
C GLY A 19 4.53 -1.05 1.75
N THR A 20 3.52 -1.81 1.36
CA THR A 20 2.44 -1.33 0.49
C THR A 20 1.22 -0.97 1.33
N ILE A 21 0.62 0.18 1.08
CA ILE A 21 -0.72 0.52 1.56
C ILE A 21 -1.74 0.02 0.55
N ILE A 22 -2.68 -0.77 1.03
CA ILE A 22 -3.79 -1.30 0.23
C ILE A 22 -5.12 -0.80 0.81
N CYS A 23 -6.07 -0.47 -0.06
CA CYS A 23 -7.42 -0.14 0.37
C CYS A 23 -8.14 -1.37 0.91
N ARG A 24 -8.80 -1.26 2.08
CA ARG A 24 -9.56 -2.35 2.71
C ARG A 24 -10.74 -2.86 1.89
N TYR A 25 -11.29 -2.04 0.99
CA TYR A 25 -12.58 -2.32 0.34
C TYR A 25 -12.46 -2.64 -1.15
N CYS A 26 -11.47 -2.08 -1.84
CA CYS A 26 -11.29 -2.24 -3.28
C CYS A 26 -9.94 -2.82 -3.68
N ASP A 27 -9.09 -3.16 -2.70
CA ASP A 27 -7.75 -3.73 -2.90
C ASP A 27 -6.79 -2.88 -3.76
N ASP A 28 -7.13 -1.60 -4.01
CA ASP A 28 -6.23 -0.69 -4.71
C ASP A 28 -4.98 -0.42 -3.88
N VAL A 29 -3.83 -0.39 -4.57
CA VAL A 29 -2.60 0.16 -4.01
C VAL A 29 -2.75 1.66 -3.87
N ILE A 30 -2.70 2.15 -2.64
CA ILE A 30 -2.79 3.58 -2.33
C ILE A 30 -1.41 4.21 -2.45
N ASP A 31 -0.40 3.61 -1.81
CA ASP A 31 0.96 4.16 -1.76
C ASP A 31 1.97 3.10 -1.25
N THR A 32 3.25 3.44 -1.27
CA THR A 32 4.35 2.70 -0.65
C THR A 32 5.14 3.60 0.29
N LEU A 33 5.35 3.19 1.54
CA LEU A 33 6.14 3.96 2.51
C LEU A 33 7.01 3.04 3.38
N PRO A 34 8.01 3.58 4.09
CA PRO A 34 8.72 2.85 5.14
C PRO A 34 7.73 2.39 6.21
N THR A 35 7.69 1.09 6.50
CA THR A 35 6.70 0.52 7.42
C THR A 35 7.30 -0.19 8.62
N ASN A 36 8.62 -0.11 8.83
CA ASN A 36 9.35 -0.77 9.92
C ASN A 36 9.04 -2.29 9.99
N GLY A 37 9.06 -2.96 8.84
CA GLY A 37 8.94 -4.41 8.68
C GLY A 37 7.54 -4.87 8.29
N VAL A 38 6.56 -3.95 8.26
CA VAL A 38 5.16 -4.28 7.96
C VAL A 38 4.89 -4.21 6.46
N LYS A 39 5.09 -5.33 5.77
CA LYS A 39 4.95 -5.44 4.30
C LYS A 39 3.63 -4.92 3.73
N THR A 40 2.54 -5.01 4.49
CA THR A 40 1.21 -4.58 4.02
C THR A 40 0.47 -3.85 5.13
N LYS A 41 -0.01 -2.64 4.82
CA LYS A 41 -0.91 -1.86 5.68
C LYS A 41 -2.23 -1.62 4.97
N TYR A 42 -3.32 -1.66 5.73
CA TYR A 42 -4.65 -1.47 5.18
C TYR A 42 -5.26 -0.14 5.63
N MET A 43 -5.65 0.70 4.67
CA MET A 43 -6.35 1.98 4.89
C MET A 43 -7.60 2.07 4.01
N VAL A 44 -8.36 3.17 4.11
CA VAL A 44 -9.49 3.44 3.23
C VAL A 44 -9.04 4.49 2.22
N CYS A 45 -9.20 4.21 0.92
CA CYS A 45 -8.85 5.16 -0.14
C CYS A 45 -9.93 6.25 -0.31
N ASP A 46 -9.61 7.28 -1.12
CA ASP A 46 -10.48 8.44 -1.31
C ASP A 46 -11.68 8.20 -2.24
N LYS A 47 -11.87 6.98 -2.75
CA LYS A 47 -13.06 6.63 -3.52
C LYS A 47 -14.29 6.72 -2.62
N GLU A 48 -15.31 7.44 -3.09
CA GLU A 48 -16.56 7.67 -2.37
C GLU A 48 -17.17 6.35 -1.85
N ALA A 49 -17.29 5.35 -2.73
CA ALA A 49 -17.80 4.02 -2.38
C ALA A 49 -17.01 3.31 -1.25
N CYS A 50 -15.74 3.64 -1.03
CA CYS A 50 -14.92 3.10 0.05
C CYS A 50 -15.11 3.89 1.35
N ARG A 51 -15.21 5.21 1.26
CA ARG A 51 -15.47 6.09 2.42
C ARG A 51 -16.87 5.86 3.02
N GLU A 52 -17.87 5.63 2.17
CA GLU A 52 -19.23 5.29 2.62
C GLU A 52 -19.27 3.96 3.41
N GLN A 53 -18.46 2.98 3.01
CA GLN A 53 -18.33 1.71 3.73
C GLN A 53 -17.67 1.89 5.11
N GLU A 54 -16.68 2.79 5.23
CA GLU A 54 -16.06 3.13 6.51
C GLU A 54 -17.06 3.76 7.49
N GLY A 55 -17.87 4.72 7.02
CA GLY A 55 -18.91 5.35 7.84
C GLY A 55 -20.00 4.38 8.28
N SER A 56 -20.31 3.36 7.47
CA SER A 56 -21.36 2.38 7.74
C SER A 56 -21.00 1.35 8.83
N ALA A 57 -19.72 1.21 9.17
CA ALA A 57 -19.24 0.28 10.21
C ALA A 57 -19.37 0.85 11.64
N THR A 58 -19.78 2.11 11.80
CA THR A 58 -19.82 2.82 13.10
C THR A 58 -21.23 3.16 13.61
N ALA A 59 -22.27 2.58 13.01
CA ALA A 59 -23.67 2.79 13.41
C ALA A 59 -24.25 1.58 14.17
#